data_AF-A0A9J7KWD5-F1
#
_entry.id   AF-A0A9J7KWD5-F1
#
_cell.length_a   1.000
_cell.length_b   1.000
_cell.length_c   1.000
_cell.angle_alpha   90.00
_cell.angle_beta   90.00
_cell.angle_gamma   90.00
#
_symmetry.space_group_name_H-M   'P 1'
#
loop_
_entity.id
_entity.type
_entity.pdbx_description
1 polymer ?
#
loop_
_entity_poly.entity_id
_entity_poly.type
_entity_poly.pdbx_seq_one_letter_code
_entity_poly.pdbx_strand_id
1 'polypeptide(L)'
;MKLCIITAVITTALILADVTSCYAQGCESIRYSRCMGLSYSQTSFPNLVQWPNQDYALLAAPTVFPTYDPISDCHPDLNFFLCSIFFPQCTSEGQIFPCRSFCNEINATCGERALAAGVQWDASLCSQLPEDSCSVPNECEPIQYSGCMGLSYSQTSFPNLVQWPNQDYALLAAPTVFPTYDPISDCHPDLNFFLCSIFFPQCTSDGQV
;
A
#
# COMPACT_ATOMS: atom_id res chain seq x y z
N MET A 1 13.54 -10.39 -17.12
CA MET A 1 14.33 -10.18 -18.35
C MET A 1 14.54 -8.68 -18.49
N LYS A 2 15.73 -8.17 -18.15
CA LYS A 2 16.06 -6.75 -18.30
C LYS A 2 16.07 -6.42 -19.80
N LEU A 3 15.14 -5.62 -20.30
CA LEU A 3 15.30 -5.05 -21.64
C LEU A 3 16.24 -3.84 -21.51
N CYS A 4 17.55 -4.13 -21.58
CA CYS A 4 18.55 -3.09 -21.81
C CYS A 4 18.49 -2.70 -23.28
N ILE A 5 17.99 -1.50 -23.60
CA ILE A 5 18.11 -0.98 -24.96
C ILE A 5 19.55 -0.50 -25.14
N ILE A 6 20.30 -1.17 -26.02
CA ILE A 6 21.64 -0.76 -26.40
C ILE A 6 21.49 0.35 -27.46
N THR A 7 21.54 1.62 -27.07
CA THR A 7 21.72 2.71 -28.03
C THR A 7 23.21 2.95 -28.25
N ALA A 8 23.72 2.54 -29.41
CA ALA A 8 25.07 2.88 -29.84
C ALA A 8 25.09 4.36 -30.28
N VAL A 9 25.84 5.21 -29.56
CA VAL A 9 26.13 6.59 -30.02
C VAL A 9 27.36 6.53 -30.93
N ILE A 10 27.17 6.80 -32.22
CA ILE A 10 28.28 6.86 -33.18
C ILE A 10 29.01 8.19 -32.97
N THR A 11 30.09 8.17 -32.19
CA THR A 11 31.15 9.18 -32.29
C THR A 11 32.41 8.52 -32.78
N THR A 12 33.15 9.24 -33.61
CA THR A 12 34.24 8.71 -34.44
C THR A 12 35.24 7.85 -33.66
N ALA A 13 35.37 6.61 -34.12
CA ALA A 13 36.47 5.65 -33.94
C ALA A 13 36.68 4.90 -32.61
N LEU A 14 35.83 5.02 -31.58
CA LEU A 14 35.86 4.11 -30.41
C LEU A 14 34.44 3.81 -29.94
N ILE A 15 34.02 2.53 -29.98
CA ILE A 15 32.77 2.09 -29.32
C ILE A 15 33.07 2.00 -27.82
N LEU A 16 32.86 3.09 -27.09
CA LEU A 16 32.69 2.99 -25.64
C LEU A 16 31.23 2.61 -25.38
N ALA A 17 31.01 1.47 -24.74
CA ALA A 17 29.69 1.10 -24.23
C ALA A 17 29.39 1.99 -23.02
N ASP A 18 28.76 3.14 -23.25
CA ASP A 18 28.19 3.92 -22.16
C ASP A 18 26.99 3.16 -21.58
N VAL A 19 27.18 2.60 -20.38
CA VAL A 19 26.09 2.04 -19.57
C VAL A 19 25.35 3.21 -18.94
N THR A 20 24.44 3.85 -19.68
CA THR A 20 23.61 4.91 -19.12
C THR A 20 22.13 4.67 -19.41
N SER A 21 21.40 4.51 -18.31
CA SER A 21 19.94 4.41 -18.15
C SER A 21 19.30 3.03 -18.36
N CYS A 22 19.20 2.28 -17.25
CA CYS A 22 18.08 1.38 -17.04
C CYS A 22 16.83 2.27 -16.88
N TYR A 23 15.87 2.21 -17.80
CA TYR A 23 14.56 2.78 -17.52
C TYR A 23 14.03 2.09 -16.27
N ALA A 24 13.98 2.82 -15.15
CA ALA A 24 13.09 2.46 -14.07
C ALA A 24 11.70 2.39 -14.73
N GLN A 25 11.09 1.20 -14.80
CA GLN A 25 9.65 1.17 -15.01
C GLN A 25 9.09 1.95 -13.83
N GLY A 26 8.64 3.18 -14.11
CA GLY A 26 8.09 4.05 -13.10
C GLY A 26 6.90 3.40 -12.41
N CYS A 27 6.45 4.03 -11.33
CA CYS A 27 5.25 3.58 -10.66
C CYS A 27 4.07 3.51 -11.64
N GLU A 28 3.30 2.42 -11.55
CA GLU A 28 2.07 2.20 -12.31
C GLU A 28 0.90 1.94 -11.37
N SER A 29 -0.31 2.33 -11.76
CA SER A 29 -1.50 2.07 -10.95
C SER A 29 -1.78 0.58 -10.82
N ILE A 30 -2.18 0.15 -9.63
CA ILE A 30 -2.61 -1.23 -9.38
C ILE A 30 -3.90 -1.50 -10.17
N ARG A 31 -3.88 -2.57 -10.97
CA ARG A 31 -5.00 -3.04 -11.80
C ARG A 31 -5.69 -4.27 -11.23
N TYR A 32 -5.07 -4.97 -10.28
CA TYR A 32 -5.66 -6.17 -9.69
C TYR A 32 -6.68 -5.80 -8.62
N SER A 33 -7.94 -6.17 -8.83
CA SER A 33 -9.07 -5.67 -8.05
C SER A 33 -8.99 -5.93 -6.56
N ARG A 34 -8.44 -7.07 -6.15
CA ARG A 34 -8.29 -7.43 -4.73
C ARG A 34 -7.28 -6.56 -3.97
N CYS A 35 -6.36 -5.91 -4.70
CA CYS A 35 -5.35 -5.02 -4.15
C CYS A 35 -5.62 -3.55 -4.51
N MET A 36 -6.78 -3.23 -5.08
CA MET A 36 -7.24 -1.85 -5.20
C MET A 36 -7.82 -1.38 -3.86
N GLY A 37 -7.69 -0.08 -3.55
CA GLY A 37 -8.28 0.51 -2.34
C GLY A 37 -7.49 0.28 -1.05
N LEU A 38 -6.24 -0.19 -1.15
CA LEU A 38 -5.29 -0.14 -0.03
C LEU A 38 -4.87 1.31 0.24
N SER A 39 -4.08 1.51 1.30
CA SER A 39 -3.46 2.81 1.63
C SER A 39 -2.56 3.38 0.51
N TYR A 40 -2.23 2.56 -0.50
CA TYR A 40 -1.46 2.93 -1.67
C TYR A 40 -2.12 2.42 -2.96
N SER A 41 -1.89 3.13 -4.06
CA SER A 41 -2.50 2.83 -5.38
C SER A 41 -1.47 2.57 -6.48
N GLN A 42 -0.19 2.82 -6.20
CA GLN A 42 0.90 2.74 -7.15
C GLN A 42 1.80 1.55 -6.80
N THR A 43 2.18 0.77 -7.82
CA THR A 43 3.07 -0.39 -7.70
C THR A 43 4.19 -0.31 -8.71
N SER A 44 5.26 -1.07 -8.50
CA SER A 44 6.28 -1.32 -9.52
C SER A 44 6.81 -2.75 -9.39
N PHE A 45 7.54 -3.19 -10.42
CA PHE A 45 8.04 -4.55 -10.55
C PHE A 45 9.55 -4.56 -10.86
N PRO A 46 10.29 -5.64 -10.54
CA PRO A 46 9.80 -6.93 -10.04
C PRO A 46 9.30 -6.89 -8.60
N ASN A 47 8.34 -7.75 -8.26
CA ASN A 47 7.88 -7.89 -6.87
C ASN A 47 8.81 -8.85 -6.09
N LEU A 48 8.54 -9.06 -4.80
CA LEU A 48 9.42 -9.86 -3.92
C LEU A 48 9.49 -11.35 -4.34
N VAL A 49 8.44 -11.86 -4.97
CA VAL A 49 8.40 -13.22 -5.56
C VAL A 49 8.89 -13.28 -7.00
N GLN A 50 9.55 -12.21 -7.47
CA GLN A 50 10.24 -12.10 -8.76
C GLN A 50 9.33 -12.16 -9.99
N TRP A 51 8.04 -11.83 -9.85
CA TRP A 51 7.19 -11.59 -11.02
C TRP A 51 7.71 -10.37 -11.78
N PRO A 52 7.85 -10.45 -13.12
CA PRO A 52 8.63 -9.47 -13.86
C PRO A 52 7.91 -8.15 -14.13
N ASN A 53 6.57 -8.15 -14.13
CA ASN A 53 5.73 -6.99 -14.44
C ASN A 53 4.28 -7.23 -13.99
N GLN A 54 3.47 -6.17 -14.00
CA GLN A 54 2.08 -6.25 -13.61
C GLN A 54 1.23 -7.10 -14.57
N ASP A 55 1.54 -7.16 -15.87
CA ASP A 55 0.77 -8.00 -16.81
C ASP A 55 0.89 -9.50 -16.48
N TYR A 56 2.08 -9.95 -16.09
CA TYR A 56 2.27 -11.29 -15.56
C TYR A 56 1.52 -11.48 -14.23
N ALA A 57 1.60 -10.48 -13.34
CA ALA A 57 0.89 -10.52 -12.06
C ALA A 57 -0.63 -10.65 -12.25
N LEU A 58 -1.21 -9.95 -13.23
CA LEU A 58 -2.65 -10.05 -13.54
C LEU A 58 -3.05 -11.40 -14.11
N LEU A 59 -2.14 -12.12 -14.76
CA LEU A 59 -2.37 -13.49 -15.22
C LEU A 59 -2.28 -14.50 -14.06
N ALA A 60 -1.30 -14.33 -13.16
CA ALA A 60 -1.02 -15.29 -12.09
C ALA A 60 -1.87 -15.08 -10.83
N ALA A 61 -2.10 -13.82 -10.43
CA ALA A 61 -2.80 -13.47 -9.19
C ALA A 61 -4.21 -14.07 -9.07
N PRO A 62 -5.05 -14.14 -10.13
CA PRO A 62 -6.36 -14.78 -10.05
C PRO A 62 -6.32 -16.28 -9.69
N THR A 63 -5.19 -16.96 -9.91
CA THR A 63 -4.97 -18.34 -9.49
C THR A 63 -4.31 -18.42 -8.12
N VAL A 64 -3.37 -17.52 -7.83
CA VAL A 64 -2.57 -17.57 -6.59
C VAL A 64 -3.35 -17.05 -5.38
N PHE A 65 -4.01 -15.89 -5.48
CA PHE A 65 -4.67 -15.26 -4.34
C PHE A 65 -5.78 -16.13 -3.72
N PRO A 66 -6.65 -16.82 -4.49
CA PRO A 66 -7.68 -17.68 -3.90
C PRO A 66 -7.14 -18.83 -3.06
N THR A 67 -5.87 -19.23 -3.23
CA THR A 67 -5.26 -20.27 -2.38
C THR A 67 -5.13 -19.81 -0.93
N TYR A 68 -5.11 -18.51 -0.66
CA TYR A 68 -5.06 -17.94 0.70
C TYR A 68 -6.46 -17.72 1.32
N ASP A 69 -7.55 -17.85 0.56
CA ASP A 69 -8.91 -17.65 1.06
C ASP A 69 -9.28 -18.58 2.25
N PRO A 70 -8.87 -19.87 2.27
CA PRO A 70 -9.15 -20.77 3.39
C PRO A 70 -8.52 -20.35 4.72
N ILE A 71 -7.55 -19.43 4.70
CA ILE A 71 -6.87 -18.93 5.90
C ILE A 71 -7.16 -17.45 6.15
N SER A 72 -8.10 -16.84 5.43
CA SER A 72 -8.40 -15.40 5.49
C SER A 72 -8.75 -14.87 6.88
N ASP A 73 -9.16 -15.75 7.80
CA ASP A 73 -9.52 -15.45 9.18
C ASP A 73 -8.36 -15.59 10.18
N CYS A 74 -7.14 -15.94 9.74
CA CYS A 74 -5.99 -16.06 10.64
C CYS A 74 -5.47 -14.71 11.15
N HIS A 75 -5.61 -13.65 10.35
CA HIS A 75 -5.16 -12.30 10.68
C HIS A 75 -5.98 -11.26 9.90
N PRO A 76 -6.43 -10.15 10.53
CA PRO A 76 -7.22 -9.12 9.84
C PRO A 76 -6.48 -8.50 8.64
N ASP A 77 -5.17 -8.31 8.75
CA ASP A 77 -4.35 -7.68 7.71
C ASP A 77 -3.71 -8.64 6.71
N LEU A 78 -4.14 -9.91 6.65
CA LEU A 78 -3.55 -10.88 5.70
C LEU A 78 -3.65 -10.40 4.25
N ASN A 79 -4.78 -9.81 3.84
CA ASN A 79 -4.95 -9.33 2.47
C ASN A 79 -4.01 -8.15 2.16
N PHE A 80 -3.82 -7.23 3.11
CA PHE A 80 -2.84 -6.15 2.98
C PHE A 80 -1.43 -6.72 2.83
N PHE A 81 -1.04 -7.67 3.69
CA PHE A 81 0.26 -8.33 3.62
C PHE A 81 0.49 -8.98 2.25
N LEU A 82 -0.45 -9.79 1.75
CA LEU A 82 -0.34 -10.41 0.42
C LEU A 82 -0.17 -9.37 -0.67
N CYS A 83 -0.99 -8.32 -0.68
CA CYS A 83 -0.86 -7.26 -1.68
C CYS A 83 0.48 -6.52 -1.58
N SER A 84 0.99 -6.25 -0.37
CA SER A 84 2.30 -5.59 -0.19
C SER A 84 3.50 -6.43 -0.68
N ILE A 85 3.34 -7.75 -0.78
CA ILE A 85 4.36 -8.67 -1.33
C ILE A 85 4.22 -8.80 -2.86
N PHE A 86 3.00 -8.99 -3.37
CA PHE A 86 2.74 -9.26 -4.78
C PHE A 86 2.61 -7.99 -5.65
N PHE A 87 2.16 -6.88 -5.06
CA PHE A 87 1.96 -5.55 -5.66
C PHE A 87 2.54 -4.50 -4.69
N PRO A 88 3.88 -4.44 -4.53
CA PRO A 88 4.51 -3.57 -3.53
C PRO A 88 4.28 -2.10 -3.85
N GLN A 89 4.13 -1.27 -2.83
CA GLN A 89 3.96 0.17 -3.00
C GLN A 89 5.15 0.77 -3.74
N CYS A 90 4.88 1.73 -4.62
CA CYS A 90 5.90 2.47 -5.36
C CYS A 90 5.81 3.96 -5.07
N THR A 91 6.97 4.56 -4.77
CA THR A 91 7.15 6.00 -4.58
C THR A 91 8.24 6.51 -5.52
N SER A 92 8.50 7.82 -5.53
CA SER A 92 9.66 8.39 -6.22
C SER A 92 11.01 7.90 -5.67
N GLU A 93 11.04 7.40 -4.43
CA GLU A 93 12.25 6.90 -3.77
C GLU A 93 12.48 5.40 -4.04
N GLY A 94 11.44 4.68 -4.44
CA GLY A 94 11.52 3.27 -4.82
C GLY A 94 10.34 2.44 -4.34
N GLN A 95 10.54 1.11 -4.30
CA GLN A 95 9.56 0.18 -3.77
C GLN A 95 9.57 0.19 -2.24
N ILE A 96 8.39 0.23 -1.64
CA ILE A 96 8.17 0.04 -0.20
C ILE A 96 7.56 -1.35 0.01
N PHE A 97 8.25 -2.18 0.79
CA PHE A 97 7.86 -3.54 1.14
C PHE A 97 7.34 -3.59 2.59
N PRO A 98 6.58 -4.63 2.98
CA PRO A 98 6.10 -4.74 4.35
C PRO A 98 7.26 -4.86 5.34
N CYS A 99 7.06 -4.34 6.55
CA CYS A 99 8.05 -4.47 7.61
C CYS A 99 8.28 -5.93 7.99
N ARG A 100 9.54 -6.27 8.32
CA ARG A 100 9.92 -7.59 8.79
C ARG A 100 9.17 -7.97 10.06
N SER A 101 9.03 -7.04 11.01
CA SER A 101 8.20 -7.20 12.21
C SER A 101 6.76 -7.62 11.88
N PHE A 102 6.09 -6.90 10.97
CA PHE A 102 4.75 -7.23 10.50
C PHE A 102 4.68 -8.60 9.79
N CYS A 103 5.66 -8.93 8.95
CA CYS A 103 5.74 -10.26 8.34
C CYS A 103 5.86 -11.39 9.37
N ASN A 104 6.67 -11.19 10.40
CA ASN A 104 6.84 -12.17 11.47
C ASN A 104 5.54 -12.38 12.26
N GLU A 105 4.77 -11.31 12.49
CA GLU A 105 3.44 -11.38 13.11
C GLU A 105 2.45 -12.20 12.26
N ILE A 106 2.36 -11.90 10.95
CA ILE A 106 1.54 -12.69 10.02
C ILE A 106 1.99 -14.15 9.99
N ASN A 107 3.29 -14.41 9.97
CA ASN A 107 3.83 -15.76 9.97
C ASN A 107 3.47 -16.51 11.27
N ALA A 108 3.49 -15.84 12.42
CA ALA A 108 3.13 -16.45 13.70
C ALA A 108 1.63 -16.81 13.80
N THR A 109 0.75 -16.03 13.18
CA THR A 109 -0.71 -16.26 13.24
C THR A 109 -1.22 -17.15 12.10
N CYS A 110 -0.63 -17.04 10.91
CA CYS A 110 -1.13 -17.69 9.70
C CYS A 110 -0.28 -18.86 9.21
N GLY A 111 1.02 -18.93 9.56
CA GLY A 111 1.97 -19.85 8.93
C GLY A 111 1.62 -21.32 9.08
N GLU A 112 1.30 -21.79 10.29
CA GLU A 112 0.89 -23.18 10.52
C GLU A 112 -0.44 -23.51 9.83
N ARG A 113 -1.39 -22.58 9.84
CA ARG A 113 -2.69 -22.74 9.19
C ARG A 113 -2.54 -22.82 7.66
N ALA A 114 -1.65 -22.01 7.08
CA ALA A 114 -1.34 -22.02 5.66
C ALA A 114 -0.79 -23.39 5.23
N LEU A 115 0.19 -23.91 5.96
CA LEU A 115 0.77 -25.23 5.69
C LEU A 115 -0.27 -26.35 5.83
N ALA A 116 -1.12 -26.30 6.86
CA ALA A 116 -2.20 -27.26 7.07
C ALA A 116 -3.27 -27.21 5.95
N ALA A 117 -3.51 -26.03 5.39
CA ALA A 117 -4.42 -25.82 4.26
C ALA A 117 -3.78 -26.16 2.89
N GLY A 118 -2.51 -26.58 2.86
CA GLY A 118 -1.78 -26.90 1.62
C GLY A 118 -1.34 -25.68 0.82
N VAL A 119 -1.35 -24.49 1.43
CA VAL A 119 -0.85 -23.25 0.83
C VAL A 119 0.68 -23.27 0.83
N GLN A 120 1.29 -22.88 -0.27
CA GLN A 120 2.73 -22.67 -0.30
C GLN A 120 3.08 -21.44 0.54
N TRP A 121 3.75 -21.67 1.67
CA TRP A 121 4.10 -20.63 2.63
C TRP A 121 5.59 -20.66 2.92
N ASP A 122 6.29 -19.57 2.61
CA ASP A 122 7.72 -19.41 2.88
C ASP A 122 7.97 -18.40 4.00
N ALA A 123 8.09 -18.90 5.22
CA ALA A 123 8.42 -18.09 6.39
C ALA A 123 9.79 -17.40 6.30
N SER A 124 10.72 -17.93 5.49
CA SER A 124 12.06 -17.36 5.34
C SER A 124 12.05 -16.03 4.59
N LEU A 125 10.97 -15.73 3.86
CA LEU A 125 10.76 -14.47 3.15
C LEU A 125 10.85 -13.25 4.07
N CYS A 126 10.43 -13.36 5.33
CA CYS A 126 10.50 -12.25 6.29
C CYS A 126 11.93 -11.75 6.51
N SER A 127 12.94 -12.62 6.41
CA SER A 127 14.35 -12.23 6.57
C SER A 127 14.86 -11.28 5.47
N GLN A 128 14.18 -11.26 4.31
CA GLN A 128 14.51 -10.40 3.17
C GLN A 128 13.87 -9.01 3.28
N LEU A 129 12.93 -8.84 4.22
CA LEU A 129 12.20 -7.59 4.39
C LEU A 129 12.97 -6.58 5.26
N PRO A 130 12.81 -5.27 5.01
CA PRO A 130 13.38 -4.20 5.82
C PRO A 130 12.67 -4.05 7.18
N GLU A 131 13.35 -3.43 8.14
CA GLU A 131 12.74 -2.96 9.41
C GLU A 131 12.42 -1.46 9.40
N ASP A 132 13.16 -0.68 8.61
CA ASP A 132 12.96 0.77 8.45
C ASP A 132 12.47 1.07 7.02
N SER A 133 11.73 2.17 6.84
CA SER A 133 11.19 2.59 5.53
C SER A 133 10.38 1.48 4.86
N CYS A 134 9.45 0.91 5.62
CA CYS A 134 8.65 -0.25 5.26
C CYS A 134 7.17 -0.01 5.57
N SER A 135 6.28 -0.79 4.96
CA SER A 135 4.84 -0.60 5.13
C SER A 135 4.26 -1.51 6.22
N VAL A 136 3.30 -0.96 6.96
CA VAL A 136 2.41 -1.69 7.87
C VAL A 136 0.96 -1.31 7.54
N PRO A 137 -0.02 -2.19 7.82
CA PRO A 137 -1.42 -1.81 7.75
C PRO A 137 -1.69 -0.67 8.73
N ASN A 138 -2.61 0.23 8.39
CA ASN A 138 -3.03 1.35 9.23
C ASN A 138 -1.85 2.20 9.74
N GLU A 139 -0.91 2.56 8.86
CA GLU A 139 0.16 3.49 9.20
C GLU A 139 -0.45 4.80 9.73
N CYS A 140 -0.27 5.05 11.03
CA CYS A 140 -0.75 6.28 11.65
C CYS A 140 0.07 7.45 11.11
N GLU A 141 -0.61 8.38 10.46
CA GLU A 141 0.00 9.62 9.98
C GLU A 141 -0.62 10.84 10.67
N PRO A 142 0.16 11.92 10.91
CA PRO A 142 -0.39 13.14 11.48
C PRO A 142 -1.47 13.76 10.58
N ILE A 143 -2.55 14.27 11.18
CA ILE A 143 -3.60 14.98 10.45
C ILE A 143 -3.03 16.29 9.89
N GLN A 144 -3.09 16.43 8.57
CA GLN A 144 -2.60 17.61 7.84
C GLN A 144 -3.71 18.62 7.55
N TYR A 145 -4.98 18.22 7.61
CA TYR A 145 -6.10 19.13 7.34
C TYR A 145 -6.35 20.06 8.52
N SER A 146 -6.21 21.36 8.30
CA SER A 146 -6.32 22.39 9.35
C SER A 146 -7.70 22.43 10.02
N GLY A 147 -8.78 22.09 9.31
CA GLY A 147 -10.13 22.01 9.89
C GLY A 147 -10.30 20.89 10.92
N CYS A 148 -9.41 19.90 10.92
CA CYS A 148 -9.40 18.78 11.86
C CYS A 148 -8.22 18.82 12.84
N MET A 149 -7.45 19.91 12.89
CA MET A 149 -6.43 20.10 13.92
C MET A 149 -7.07 20.47 15.26
N GLY A 150 -6.51 19.96 16.37
CA GLY A 150 -6.98 20.29 17.73
C GLY A 150 -8.17 19.48 18.24
N LEU A 151 -8.50 18.38 17.57
CA LEU A 151 -9.44 17.37 18.08
C LEU A 151 -8.81 16.56 19.22
N SER A 152 -9.57 15.62 19.79
CA SER A 152 -9.07 14.70 20.82
C SER A 152 -7.99 13.73 20.33
N TYR A 153 -7.80 13.62 19.01
CA TYR A 153 -6.76 12.83 18.36
C TYR A 153 -6.02 13.66 17.31
N SER A 154 -4.80 13.25 16.98
CA SER A 154 -3.90 13.96 16.06
C SER A 154 -3.35 13.07 14.93
N GLN A 155 -3.66 11.78 14.97
CA GLN A 155 -3.20 10.78 14.03
C GLN A 155 -4.40 10.19 13.31
N THR A 156 -4.28 10.00 12.00
CA THR A 156 -5.27 9.38 11.12
C THR A 156 -4.68 8.18 10.42
N SER A 157 -5.52 7.25 10.00
CA SER A 157 -5.14 6.16 9.12
C SER A 157 -6.10 6.09 7.94
N PHE A 158 -5.63 5.51 6.82
CA PHE A 158 -6.40 5.36 5.60
C PHE A 158 -6.40 3.88 5.13
N PRO A 159 -7.42 3.44 4.39
CA PRO A 159 -8.52 4.22 3.82
C PRO A 159 -9.53 4.71 4.87
N ASN A 160 -10.18 5.85 4.61
CA ASN A 160 -11.18 6.39 5.54
C ASN A 160 -12.56 5.71 5.40
N LEU A 161 -13.55 6.14 6.20
CA LEU A 161 -14.91 5.56 6.20
C LEU A 161 -15.64 5.67 4.86
N VAL A 162 -15.24 6.60 3.99
CA VAL A 162 -15.77 6.75 2.63
C VAL A 162 -14.84 6.17 1.55
N GLN A 163 -13.90 5.32 1.96
CA GLN A 163 -12.94 4.60 1.11
C GLN A 163 -12.02 5.50 0.30
N TRP A 164 -11.74 6.72 0.77
CA TRP A 164 -10.65 7.49 0.19
C TRP A 164 -9.33 6.81 0.53
N PRO A 165 -8.42 6.67 -0.44
CA PRO A 165 -7.29 5.76 -0.31
C PRO A 165 -6.19 6.28 0.61
N ASN A 166 -6.04 7.59 0.75
CA ASN A 166 -4.95 8.21 1.51
C ASN A 166 -5.30 9.65 1.92
N GLN A 167 -4.48 10.21 2.81
CA GLN A 167 -4.64 11.58 3.27
C GLN A 167 -4.49 12.62 2.17
N ASP A 168 -3.60 12.46 1.19
CA ASP A 168 -3.44 13.41 0.08
C ASP A 168 -4.73 13.57 -0.72
N TYR A 169 -5.42 12.46 -1.01
CA TYR A 169 -6.73 12.49 -1.65
C TYR A 169 -7.76 13.20 -0.76
N ALA A 170 -7.76 12.91 0.55
CA ALA A 170 -8.64 13.55 1.49
C ALA A 170 -8.40 15.07 1.60
N LEU A 171 -7.14 15.51 1.57
CA LEU A 171 -6.74 16.93 1.56
C LEU A 171 -7.20 17.64 0.29
N LEU A 172 -7.19 16.95 -0.86
CA LEU A 172 -7.69 17.51 -2.11
C LEU A 172 -9.23 17.63 -2.11
N ALA A 173 -9.93 16.66 -1.52
CA ALA A 173 -11.39 16.63 -1.49
C ALA A 173 -12.01 17.50 -0.37
N ALA A 174 -11.39 17.56 0.80
CA ALA A 174 -11.92 18.22 2.00
C ALA A 174 -12.33 19.70 1.78
N PRO A 175 -11.57 20.54 1.05
CA PRO A 175 -11.97 21.93 0.77
C PRO A 175 -13.28 22.06 -0.02
N THR A 176 -13.70 21.01 -0.73
CA THR A 176 -14.98 20.98 -1.44
C THR A 176 -16.10 20.36 -0.61
N VAL A 177 -15.76 19.39 0.25
CA VAL A 177 -16.73 18.61 1.03
C VAL A 177 -17.15 19.35 2.30
N PHE A 178 -16.21 19.84 3.10
CA PHE A 178 -16.51 20.47 4.40
C PHE A 178 -17.46 21.68 4.29
N PRO A 179 -17.28 22.63 3.33
CA PRO A 179 -18.18 23.78 3.20
C PRO A 179 -19.64 23.42 2.88
N THR A 180 -19.91 22.22 2.36
CA THR A 180 -21.30 21.78 2.11
C THR A 180 -22.08 21.56 3.41
N TYR A 181 -21.38 21.43 4.54
CA TYR A 181 -21.96 21.27 5.88
C TYR A 181 -22.01 22.58 6.69
N ASP A 182 -21.44 23.68 6.19
CA ASP A 182 -21.51 25.00 6.84
C ASP A 182 -22.96 25.42 7.20
N PRO A 183 -23.99 25.19 6.36
CA PRO A 183 -25.36 25.56 6.68
C PRO A 183 -25.95 24.87 7.92
N ILE A 184 -25.36 23.74 8.34
CA ILE A 184 -25.79 22.97 9.51
C ILE A 184 -24.74 22.97 10.63
N SER A 185 -23.67 23.76 10.51
CA SER A 185 -22.60 23.88 11.51
C SER A 185 -23.13 24.27 12.90
N ASP A 186 -24.18 25.08 12.96
CA ASP A 186 -24.84 25.51 14.20
C ASP A 186 -25.81 24.48 14.80
N CYS A 187 -26.10 23.37 14.09
CA CYS A 187 -27.07 22.38 14.57
C CYS A 187 -26.53 21.50 15.71
N HIS A 188 -25.21 21.28 15.78
CA HIS A 188 -24.60 20.47 16.82
C HIS A 188 -23.13 20.87 17.07
N PRO A 189 -22.69 21.05 18.33
CA PRO A 189 -21.32 21.48 18.64
C PRO A 189 -20.25 20.49 18.14
N ASP A 190 -20.59 19.21 18.06
CA ASP A 190 -19.65 18.16 17.64
C ASP A 190 -19.70 17.83 16.14
N LEU A 191 -20.38 18.62 15.31
CA LEU A 191 -20.48 18.33 13.89
C LEU A 191 -19.09 18.30 13.21
N ASN A 192 -18.20 19.24 13.55
CA ASN A 192 -16.83 19.22 13.02
C ASN A 192 -16.06 17.97 13.44
N PHE A 193 -16.18 17.58 14.71
CA PHE A 193 -15.58 16.35 15.24
C PHE A 193 -16.09 15.10 14.51
N PHE A 194 -17.40 15.04 14.25
CA PHE A 194 -18.03 13.95 13.51
C PHE A 194 -17.52 13.86 12.07
N LEU A 195 -17.49 14.98 11.34
CA LEU A 195 -17.00 15.03 9.95
C LEU A 195 -15.52 14.63 9.87
N CYS A 196 -14.69 15.15 10.78
CA CYS A 196 -13.29 14.76 10.85
C CYS A 196 -13.13 13.26 11.14
N SER A 197 -13.96 12.69 12.01
CA SER A 197 -13.94 11.24 12.29
C SER A 197 -14.35 10.38 11.10
N ILE A 198 -15.07 10.94 10.11
CA ILE A 198 -15.41 10.27 8.85
C ILE A 198 -14.28 10.39 7.83
N PHE A 199 -13.76 11.60 7.62
CA PHE A 199 -12.84 11.90 6.52
C PHE A 199 -11.37 11.74 6.87
N PHE A 200 -11.01 11.89 8.15
CA PHE A 200 -9.69 11.75 8.75
C PHE A 200 -9.81 10.93 10.05
N PRO A 201 -10.25 9.65 9.97
CA PRO A 201 -10.61 8.86 11.13
C PRO A 201 -9.43 8.70 12.08
N GLN A 202 -9.69 8.65 13.38
CA GLN A 202 -8.66 8.39 14.38
C GLN A 202 -7.92 7.10 14.05
N CYS A 203 -6.58 7.18 13.99
CA CYS A 203 -5.77 5.97 13.91
C CYS A 203 -5.87 5.20 15.23
N THR A 204 -6.40 3.99 15.18
CA THR A 204 -6.34 3.03 16.29
C THR A 204 -5.41 1.89 15.87
N SER A 205 -4.45 1.55 16.74
CA SER A 205 -3.51 0.44 16.50
C SER A 205 -4.19 -0.93 16.35
N ASP A 206 -5.48 -1.02 16.67
CA ASP A 206 -6.26 -2.27 16.70
C ASP A 206 -7.21 -2.41 15.49
N GLY A 207 -7.14 -1.52 14.49
CA GLY A 207 -7.95 -1.65 13.27
C GLY A 207 -9.47 -1.59 13.47
N GLN A 208 -9.93 -1.10 14.63
CA GLN A 208 -11.36 -0.88 14.91
C GLN A 208 -11.67 0.61 14.81
N VAL A 209 -12.47 0.96 13.81
CA VAL A 209 -13.28 2.18 13.74
C VAL A 209 -14.74 1.76 13.83
#